data_AF-A0A068ST62-F1
#
_entry.id   AF-A0A068ST62-F1
#
_cell.length_a   1.000
_cell.length_b   1.000
_cell.length_c   1.000
_cell.angle_alpha   90.00
_cell.angle_beta   90.00
_cell.angle_gamma   90.00
#
_symmetry.space_group_name_H-M   'P 1'
#
loop_
_entity.id
_entity.type
_entity.pdbx_description
1 polymer ?
#
loop_
_entity_poly.entity_id
_entity_poly.type
_entity_poly.pdbx_seq_one_letter_code
_entity_poly.pdbx_strand_id
1 'polypeptide(L)'
;MSDADEIEMETRRRSLAVEGAMLMLIDGLAARGTISADEAEDMLRILSKSSDSSAARAASSLRIVNQLKRLRRGDGAITPGA
;
A
#
# COMPACT_ATOMS: atom_id res chain seq x y z
N MET A 1 4.10 32.42 10.60
CA MET A 1 4.72 31.10 10.32
C MET A 1 6.13 31.37 9.88
N SER A 2 7.08 30.60 10.39
CA SER A 2 8.46 30.69 9.91
C SER A 2 8.61 29.91 8.60
N ASP A 3 9.59 30.27 7.79
CA ASP A 3 9.93 29.52 6.56
C ASP A 3 10.24 28.04 6.88
N ALA A 4 10.76 27.76 8.07
CA ALA A 4 11.01 26.39 8.54
C ALA A 4 9.70 25.60 8.75
N ASP A 5 8.67 26.24 9.31
CA ASP A 5 7.36 25.61 9.51
C ASP A 5 6.69 25.29 8.16
N GLU A 6 6.85 26.18 7.17
CA GLU A 6 6.31 25.96 5.82
C GLU A 6 6.99 24.79 5.10
N ILE A 7 8.31 24.69 5.21
CA ILE A 7 9.09 23.57 4.65
C ILE A 7 8.68 22.24 5.30
N GLU A 8 8.50 22.22 6.62
CA GLU A 8 8.08 21.01 7.33
C GLU A 8 6.67 20.56 6.89
N MET A 9 5.73 21.51 6.78
CA MET A 9 4.38 21.21 6.32
C MET A 9 4.36 20.66 4.89
N GLU A 10 5.12 21.26 3.97
CA GLU A 10 5.19 20.77 2.58
C GLU A 10 5.86 19.40 2.50
N THR A 11 6.92 19.17 3.29
CA THR A 11 7.58 17.87 3.38
C THR A 11 6.61 16.80 3.87
N ARG A 12 5.84 17.09 4.94
CA ARG A 12 4.80 16.19 5.44
C ARG A 12 3.76 15.92 4.37
N ARG A 13 3.25 16.96 3.69
CA ARG A 13 2.25 16.81 2.63
C ARG A 13 2.74 15.90 1.50
N ARG A 14 3.97 16.09 1.03
CA ARG A 14 4.59 15.27 -0.03
C ARG A 14 4.78 13.83 0.42
N SER A 15 5.24 13.62 1.65
CA SER A 15 5.40 12.29 2.22
C SER A 15 4.08 11.51 2.20
N LEU A 16 2.98 12.13 2.63
CA LEU A 16 1.65 11.50 2.60
C LEU A 16 1.16 11.21 1.18
N ALA A 17 1.45 12.11 0.22
CA ALA A 17 1.09 11.89 -1.18
C ALA A 17 1.85 10.71 -1.80
N VAL A 18 3.15 10.59 -1.50
CA VAL A 18 3.99 9.46 -1.95
C VAL A 18 3.49 8.15 -1.35
N GLU A 19 3.17 8.15 -0.06
CA GLU A 19 2.61 6.99 0.62
C GLU A 19 1.28 6.56 -0.03
N GLY A 20 0.38 7.50 -0.31
CA GLY A 20 -0.87 7.22 -1.01
C GLY A 20 -0.65 6.65 -2.42
N ALA A 21 0.32 7.18 -3.17
CA ALA A 21 0.69 6.65 -4.48
C ALA A 21 1.21 5.22 -4.41
N MET A 22 2.04 4.90 -3.40
CA MET A 22 2.55 3.54 -3.19
C MET A 22 1.43 2.54 -2.91
N LEU A 23 0.46 2.90 -2.06
CA LEU A 23 -0.69 2.03 -1.79
C LEU A 23 -1.49 1.73 -3.06
N MET A 24 -1.80 2.75 -3.87
CA MET A 24 -2.50 2.57 -5.14
C MET A 24 -1.71 1.71 -6.14
N LEU A 25 -0.39 1.84 -6.17
CA LEU A 25 0.48 1.02 -7.02
C LEU A 25 0.46 -0.44 -6.59
N ILE A 26 0.59 -0.72 -5.28
CA ILE A 26 0.54 -2.08 -4.74
C ILE A 26 -0.80 -2.73 -5.08
N ASP A 27 -1.91 -2.05 -4.79
CA ASP A 27 -3.25 -2.54 -5.09
C ASP A 27 -3.42 -2.84 -6.60
N GLY A 28 -2.95 -1.92 -7.45
CA GLY A 28 -3.03 -2.07 -8.91
C GLY A 28 -2.18 -3.22 -9.47
N LEU A 29 -0.96 -3.40 -8.95
CA LEU A 29 -0.07 -4.50 -9.36
C LEU A 29 -0.62 -5.86 -8.90
N ALA A 30 -1.14 -5.93 -7.67
CA ALA A 30 -1.77 -7.14 -7.14
C ALA A 30 -3.04 -7.50 -7.93
N ALA A 31 -3.90 -6.51 -8.22
CA ALA A 31 -5.14 -6.70 -8.96
C ALA A 31 -4.90 -7.19 -10.40
N ARG A 32 -3.87 -6.66 -11.07
CA ARG A 32 -3.48 -7.09 -12.43
C ARG A 32 -2.73 -8.41 -12.46
N GLY A 33 -2.33 -8.95 -11.31
CA GLY A 33 -1.45 -10.12 -11.29
C GLY A 33 -0.10 -9.80 -11.91
N THR A 34 0.50 -8.67 -11.55
CA THR A 34 1.92 -8.40 -11.85
C THR A 34 2.81 -8.82 -10.68
N ILE A 35 2.28 -8.71 -9.46
CA ILE A 35 2.85 -9.26 -8.24
C ILE A 35 1.84 -10.24 -7.62
N SER A 36 2.34 -11.14 -6.80
CA SER A 36 1.51 -12.06 -6.04
C SER A 36 0.74 -11.29 -4.96
N ALA A 37 -0.37 -11.86 -4.50
CA ALA A 37 -1.14 -11.23 -3.43
C ALA A 37 -0.43 -11.34 -2.06
N ASP A 38 0.46 -12.33 -1.90
CA ASP A 38 1.32 -12.45 -0.71
C ASP A 38 2.41 -11.38 -0.71
N GLU A 39 3.04 -11.10 -1.87
CA GLU A 39 4.01 -10.01 -2.02
C GLU A 39 3.37 -8.65 -1.71
N ALA A 40 2.16 -8.42 -2.20
CA ALA A 40 1.39 -7.23 -1.89
C ALA A 40 1.09 -7.11 -0.38
N GLU A 41 0.71 -8.21 0.26
CA GLU A 41 0.46 -8.25 1.70
C GLU A 41 1.72 -7.89 2.50
N ASP A 42 2.87 -8.47 2.16
CA ASP A 42 4.14 -8.21 2.83
C ASP A 42 4.57 -6.74 2.70
N MET A 43 4.43 -6.16 1.51
CA MET A 43 4.69 -4.73 1.29
C MET A 43 3.79 -3.85 2.16
N LEU A 44 2.49 -4.16 2.23
CA LEU A 44 1.54 -3.41 3.05
C LEU A 44 1.84 -3.55 4.56
N ARG A 45 2.30 -4.72 5.02
CA ARG A 45 2.73 -4.94 6.42
C ARG A 45 3.98 -4.15 6.78
N ILE A 46 4.86 -3.89 5.81
CA ILE A 46 6.01 -3.01 6.01
C ILE A 46 5.54 -1.55 6.14
N LEU A 47 4.68 -1.10 5.22
CA LEU A 47 4.14 0.27 5.25
C LEU A 47 3.35 0.56 6.53
N SER A 48 2.58 -0.42 7.02
CA SER A 48 1.77 -0.26 8.24
C SER A 48 2.60 -0.04 9.51
N LYS A 49 3.90 -0.39 9.49
CA LYS A 49 4.80 -0.18 10.65
C LYS A 49 5.44 1.20 10.69
N SER A 50 5.28 2.01 9.66
CA SER A 50 5.97 3.31 9.55
C SER A 50 5.34 4.42 10.38
N SER A 51 4.02 4.42 10.57
CA SER A 51 3.29 5.33 11.48
C SER A 51 1.87 4.83 11.72
N ASP A 52 1.18 5.34 12.75
CA ASP A 52 -0.24 5.05 12.98
C ASP A 52 -1.12 5.48 11.79
N SER A 53 -0.78 6.61 11.15
CA SER A 53 -1.49 7.09 9.97
C SER A 53 -1.30 6.14 8.78
N SER A 54 -0.10 5.59 8.63
CA SER A 54 0.23 4.62 7.59
C SER A 54 -0.44 3.28 7.86
N ALA A 55 -0.53 2.86 9.13
CA ALA A 55 -1.27 1.67 9.55
C ALA A 55 -2.75 1.76 9.14
N ALA A 56 -3.39 2.91 9.41
CA ALA A 56 -4.78 3.14 9.05
C ALA A 56 -5.02 3.07 7.53
N ARG A 57 -4.11 3.64 6.72
CA ARG A 57 -4.22 3.58 5.25
C ARG A 57 -3.95 2.18 4.70
N ALA A 58 -2.88 1.53 5.17
CA ALA A 58 -2.52 0.17 4.76
C ALA A 58 -3.62 -0.84 5.11
N ALA A 59 -4.37 -0.65 6.21
CA ALA A 59 -5.49 -1.51 6.57
C ALA A 59 -6.60 -1.57 5.48
N SER A 60 -6.78 -0.48 4.71
CA SER A 60 -7.71 -0.49 3.59
C SER A 60 -7.21 -1.36 2.43
N SER A 61 -5.97 -1.15 2.00
CA SER A 61 -5.34 -1.95 0.94
C SER A 61 -5.19 -3.42 1.34
N LEU A 62 -4.89 -3.72 2.60
CA LEU A 62 -4.85 -5.10 3.12
C LEU A 62 -6.19 -5.81 2.96
N ARG A 63 -7.32 -5.11 3.15
CA ARG A 63 -8.65 -5.70 2.89
C ARG A 63 -8.84 -6.03 1.41
N ILE A 64 -8.37 -5.18 0.49
CA ILE A 64 -8.44 -5.40 -0.96
C ILE A 64 -7.60 -6.63 -1.34
N VAL A 65 -6.35 -6.69 -0.88
CA VAL A 65 -5.44 -7.81 -1.14
C VAL A 65 -5.98 -9.12 -0.57
N ASN A 66 -6.52 -9.11 0.65
CA ASN A 66 -7.16 -10.30 1.24
C ASN A 66 -8.37 -10.77 0.42
N GLN A 67 -9.16 -9.84 -0.12
CA GLN A 67 -10.27 -10.21 -0.99
C GLN A 67 -9.77 -10.80 -2.32
N LEU A 68 -8.70 -10.24 -2.89
CA LEU A 68 -8.01 -10.79 -4.06
C LEU A 68 -7.52 -12.24 -3.82
N LYS A 69 -6.87 -12.50 -2.67
CA LYS A 69 -6.46 -13.87 -2.27
C LYS A 69 -7.65 -14.82 -2.26
N ARG A 70 -8.77 -14.42 -1.64
CA ARG A 70 -9.99 -15.24 -1.58
C ARG A 70 -10.55 -15.54 -2.97
N LEU A 71 -10.59 -14.55 -3.86
CA LEU A 71 -11.07 -14.73 -5.24
C LEU A 71 -10.17 -15.68 -6.05
N ARG A 72 -8.86 -15.67 -5.78
CA ARG A 72 -7.87 -16.60 -6.35
C ARG A 72 -7.82 -17.96 -5.64
N ARG A 73 -8.91 -18.34 -4.95
CA ARG A 73 -9.04 -19.60 -4.18
C ARG A 73 -8.01 -19.76 -3.06
N GLY A 74 -7.50 -18.66 -2.52
CA GLY A 74 -6.49 -18.66 -1.46
C GLY A 74 -5.07 -18.88 -1.96
N ASP A 75 -4.86 -19.04 -3.26
CA ASP A 75 -3.52 -19.14 -3.83
C ASP A 75 -2.95 -17.72 -4.05
N GLY A 76 -2.36 -17.19 -2.98
CA GLY A 76 -1.72 -15.88 -2.96
C GLY A 76 -0.46 -15.81 -3.82
N ALA A 77 0.11 -16.97 -4.17
CA ALA A 77 1.30 -17.10 -5.01
C ALA A 77 0.98 -17.08 -6.52
N ILE A 78 -0.27 -17.38 -6.92
CA ILE A 78 -0.67 -17.30 -8.32
C ILE A 78 -0.77 -15.84 -8.76
N THR A 79 0.03 -15.55 -9.78
CA THR A 79 0.06 -14.33 -10.56
C THR A 79 -0.65 -14.63 -11.90
N PRO A 80 -1.93 -14.27 -12.07
CA PRO A 80 -2.66 -14.59 -13.30
C PRO A 80 -1.99 -13.97 -14.52
N GLY A 81 -1.48 -14.82 -15.43
CA GLY A 81 -0.88 -14.38 -16.69
C GLY A 81 0.64 -14.25 -16.72
N ALA A 82 1.34 -14.62 -15.63
CA ALA A 82 2.79 -14.79 -15.60
C ALA A 82 3.20 -16.27 -15.73
#